data_AF-M1EGP3-F1
#
_entry.id   AF-M1EGP3-F1
#
_cell.length_a   1.000
_cell.length_b   1.000
_cell.length_c   1.000
_cell.angle_alpha   90.00
_cell.angle_beta   90.00
_cell.angle_gamma   90.00
#
_symmetry.space_group_name_H-M   'P 1'
#
loop_
_entity.id
_entity.type
_entity.pdbx_description
1 polymer ?
#
loop_
_entity_poly.entity_id
_entity_poly.type
_entity_poly.pdbx_seq_one_letter_code
_entity_poly.pdbx_strand_id
1 'polypeptide(L)'
;MKTLLLLVGLLLTWENGRVLGDQMVSDSELQEMSTEGSKYINREIKNALKGVKQIKTLIEQTNEERKSLLTNLEEAKKKKEDALNDTKDSETKLKASQGVCNDTMMALWEECKPCLKQTCMKFYARVCRSSTGLVGHQVEEFLNQSSPFYFWINGDRIDSLLESDRQQTHALDVMQDSFDRASSIMDELFQDRFFTREPQDPFHFSPFSSFQRRP
;
A
#
# COMPACT_ATOMS: atom_id res chain seq x y z
N MET A 1 -46.51 -85.76 -18.30
CA MET A 1 -46.06 -85.02 -19.51
C MET A 1 -45.54 -83.60 -19.23
N LYS A 2 -46.04 -82.87 -18.21
CA LYS A 2 -45.55 -81.52 -17.85
C LYS A 2 -44.12 -81.46 -17.26
N THR A 3 -43.68 -82.51 -16.56
CA THR A 3 -42.35 -82.57 -15.94
C THR A 3 -41.20 -82.81 -16.94
N LEU A 4 -41.47 -83.55 -18.01
CA LEU A 4 -40.49 -83.78 -19.09
C LEU A 4 -40.26 -82.53 -19.94
N LEU A 5 -41.29 -81.71 -20.17
CA LEU A 5 -41.15 -80.44 -20.89
C LEU A 5 -40.35 -79.39 -20.10
N LEU A 6 -40.48 -79.39 -18.77
CA LEU A 6 -39.68 -78.50 -17.91
C LEU A 6 -38.20 -78.90 -17.87
N LEU A 7 -37.89 -80.21 -17.87
CA LEU A 7 -36.51 -80.70 -17.91
C LEU A 7 -35.83 -80.45 -19.26
N VAL A 8 -36.56 -80.59 -20.38
CA VAL A 8 -36.05 -80.25 -21.72
C VAL A 8 -35.88 -78.73 -21.86
N GLY A 9 -36.78 -77.92 -21.29
CA GLY A 9 -36.61 -76.47 -21.22
C GLY A 9 -35.36 -76.04 -20.44
N LEU A 10 -35.08 -76.67 -19.29
CA LEU A 10 -33.89 -76.39 -18.49
C LEU A 10 -32.58 -76.83 -19.18
N LEU A 11 -32.59 -77.96 -19.90
CA LEU A 11 -31.43 -78.46 -20.65
C LEU A 11 -31.10 -77.56 -21.86
N LEU A 12 -32.11 -77.04 -22.56
CA LEU A 12 -31.92 -76.15 -23.71
C LEU A 12 -31.50 -74.72 -23.31
N THR A 13 -31.76 -74.31 -22.06
CA THR A 13 -31.26 -73.03 -21.52
C THR A 13 -29.84 -73.11 -20.96
N TRP A 14 -29.30 -74.32 -20.74
CA TRP A 14 -27.94 -74.50 -20.22
C TRP A 14 -26.87 -74.32 -21.31
N GLU A 15 -27.16 -74.64 -22.57
CA GLU A 15 -26.17 -74.60 -23.65
C GLU A 15 -25.96 -73.21 -24.30
N ASN A 16 -26.83 -72.23 -24.04
CA ASN A 16 -26.76 -70.90 -24.67
C ASN A 16 -26.45 -69.74 -23.72
N GLY A 17 -25.92 -70.04 -22.53
CA GLY A 17 -25.35 -69.04 -21.62
C GLY A 17 -23.95 -68.56 -22.03
N ARG A 18 -23.64 -68.43 -23.33
CA ARG A 18 -22.46 -67.69 -23.78
C ARG A 18 -22.85 -66.24 -23.96
N VAL A 19 -22.54 -65.44 -22.94
CA VAL A 19 -22.52 -63.98 -23.04
C VAL A 19 -21.64 -63.61 -24.24
N LEU A 20 -22.25 -63.08 -25.30
CA LEU A 20 -21.62 -62.53 -26.51
C LEU A 20 -20.92 -61.19 -26.20
N GLY A 21 -20.05 -61.22 -25.19
CA GLY A 21 -19.30 -60.07 -24.68
C GLY A 21 -18.08 -60.45 -23.84
N ASP A 22 -17.90 -61.73 -23.48
CA ASP A 22 -16.67 -62.23 -22.86
C ASP A 22 -15.64 -62.55 -23.96
N GLN A 23 -15.09 -61.51 -24.59
CA GLN A 23 -13.71 -61.62 -25.05
C GLN A 23 -12.90 -61.68 -23.76
N MET A 24 -12.68 -62.90 -23.24
CA MET A 24 -11.90 -63.12 -22.03
C MET A 24 -10.51 -62.56 -22.30
N VAL A 25 -10.28 -61.33 -21.83
CA VAL A 25 -9.01 -60.62 -21.97
C VAL A 25 -7.93 -61.57 -21.48
N SER A 26 -6.99 -61.90 -22.36
CA SER A 26 -5.99 -62.91 -22.00
C SER A 26 -5.10 -62.36 -20.88
N ASP A 27 -4.51 -63.25 -20.07
CA ASP A 27 -3.59 -62.83 -19.01
C ASP A 27 -2.45 -61.94 -19.54
N SER A 28 -2.01 -62.19 -20.79
CA SER A 28 -1.00 -61.37 -21.44
C SER A 28 -1.50 -59.95 -21.76
N GLU A 29 -2.76 -59.82 -22.18
CA GLU A 29 -3.39 -58.55 -22.54
C GLU A 29 -3.73 -57.73 -21.28
N LEU A 30 -4.15 -58.39 -20.19
CA LEU A 30 -4.25 -57.79 -18.85
C LEU A 30 -2.90 -57.29 -18.34
N GLN A 31 -1.84 -58.08 -18.52
CA GLN A 31 -0.49 -57.71 -18.12
C GLN A 31 0.02 -56.51 -18.92
N GLU A 32 -0.25 -56.46 -20.22
CA GLU A 32 0.10 -55.33 -21.09
C GLU A 32 -0.65 -54.05 -20.67
N MET A 33 -1.97 -54.11 -20.49
CA MET A 33 -2.77 -52.98 -20.02
C MET A 33 -2.33 -52.48 -18.64
N SER A 34 -2.01 -53.39 -17.72
CA SER A 34 -1.46 -53.03 -16.40
C SER A 34 -0.13 -52.31 -16.53
N THR A 35 0.74 -52.78 -17.42
CA THR A 35 2.05 -52.18 -17.67
C THR A 35 1.93 -50.77 -18.27
N GLU A 36 1.07 -50.60 -19.29
CA GLU A 36 0.80 -49.29 -19.90
C GLU A 36 0.08 -48.33 -18.95
N GLY A 37 -0.89 -48.82 -18.18
CA GLY A 37 -1.55 -48.04 -17.13
C GLY A 37 -0.57 -47.57 -16.06
N SER A 38 0.34 -48.44 -15.62
CA SER A 38 1.37 -48.06 -14.65
C SER A 38 2.38 -47.04 -15.22
N LYS A 39 2.71 -47.10 -16.52
CA LYS A 39 3.51 -46.06 -17.19
C LYS A 39 2.78 -44.71 -17.22
N TYR A 40 1.49 -44.72 -17.55
CA TYR A 40 0.66 -43.51 -17.55
C TYR A 40 0.58 -42.88 -16.15
N ILE A 41 0.23 -43.66 -15.12
CA ILE A 41 0.16 -43.17 -13.74
C ILE A 41 1.51 -42.59 -13.31
N ASN A 42 2.63 -43.27 -13.59
CA ASN A 42 3.95 -42.77 -13.23
C ASN A 42 4.30 -41.46 -13.97
N ARG A 43 3.82 -41.28 -15.20
CA ARG A 43 3.95 -40.02 -15.95
C ARG A 43 3.14 -38.90 -15.29
N GLU A 44 1.88 -39.16 -14.93
CA GLU A 44 1.02 -38.18 -14.28
C GLU A 44 1.55 -37.78 -12.90
N ILE A 45 2.09 -38.72 -12.12
CA ILE A 45 2.76 -38.43 -10.84
C ILE A 45 3.96 -37.49 -11.05
N LYS A 46 4.81 -37.76 -12.06
CA LYS A 46 5.94 -36.88 -12.39
C LYS A 46 5.49 -35.49 -12.81
N ASN A 47 4.43 -35.39 -13.59
CA ASN A 47 3.84 -34.11 -14.00
C ASN A 47 3.31 -33.34 -12.79
N ALA A 48 2.57 -34.00 -11.90
CA ALA A 48 2.06 -33.41 -10.67
C ALA A 48 3.20 -32.92 -9.76
N LEU A 49 4.26 -33.73 -9.56
CA LEU A 49 5.44 -33.34 -8.77
C LEU A 49 6.14 -32.12 -9.35
N LYS A 50 6.23 -32.02 -10.69
CA LYS A 50 6.78 -30.83 -11.34
C LYS A 50 5.93 -29.59 -11.05
N GLY A 51 4.60 -29.70 -11.11
CA GLY A 51 3.69 -28.62 -10.76
C GLY A 51 3.81 -28.18 -9.30
N VAL A 52 3.86 -29.14 -8.36
CA VAL A 52 4.06 -28.85 -6.93
C VAL A 52 5.41 -28.16 -6.68
N LYS A 53 6.47 -28.57 -7.38
CA LYS A 53 7.77 -27.91 -7.27
C LYS A 53 7.72 -26.45 -7.73
N GLN A 54 7.02 -26.16 -8.83
CA GLN A 54 6.82 -24.78 -9.31
C GLN A 54 6.02 -23.95 -8.31
N ILE A 55 4.93 -24.52 -7.77
CA ILE A 55 4.11 -23.85 -6.75
C ILE A 55 4.95 -23.54 -5.50
N LYS A 56 5.78 -24.48 -5.04
CA LYS A 56 6.67 -24.27 -3.89
C LYS A 56 7.61 -23.09 -4.12
N THR A 57 8.29 -23.04 -5.28
CA THR A 57 9.19 -21.93 -5.60
C THR A 57 8.47 -20.59 -5.67
N LEU A 58 7.26 -20.54 -6.24
CA LEU A 58 6.45 -19.32 -6.27
C LEU A 58 6.02 -18.87 -4.88
N ILE A 59 5.65 -19.80 -3.99
CA ILE A 59 5.29 -19.49 -2.60
C ILE A 59 6.49 -18.93 -1.85
N GLU A 60 7.66 -19.56 -1.97
CA GLU A 60 8.90 -19.09 -1.34
C GLU A 60 9.26 -17.68 -1.81
N GLN A 61 9.24 -17.43 -3.12
CA GLN A 61 9.51 -16.10 -3.68
C GLN A 61 8.50 -15.04 -3.20
N THR A 62 7.20 -15.36 -3.26
CA THR A 62 6.14 -14.42 -2.85
C THR A 62 6.25 -14.08 -1.36
N ASN A 63 6.65 -15.04 -0.53
CA ASN A 63 6.82 -14.82 0.91
C ASN A 63 8.02 -13.89 1.22
N GLU A 64 9.15 -14.07 0.52
CA GLU A 64 10.30 -13.18 0.66
C GLU A 64 10.00 -11.76 0.16
N GLU A 65 9.30 -11.62 -0.97
CA GLU A 65 8.83 -10.33 -1.48
C GLU A 65 7.90 -9.63 -0.46
N ARG A 66 6.95 -10.37 0.12
CA ARG A 66 6.06 -9.89 1.19
C ARG A 66 6.84 -9.41 2.41
N LYS A 67 7.82 -10.17 2.88
CA LYS A 67 8.64 -9.81 4.04
C LYS A 67 9.48 -8.56 3.78
N SER A 68 10.05 -8.43 2.58
CA SER A 68 10.77 -7.22 2.19
C SER A 68 9.84 -6.01 2.15
N LEU A 69 8.65 -6.16 1.55
CA LEU A 69 7.69 -5.07 1.42
C LEU A 69 7.17 -4.59 2.78
N LEU A 70 6.93 -5.52 3.72
CA LEU A 70 6.54 -5.19 5.10
C LEU A 70 7.63 -4.39 5.82
N THR A 71 8.87 -4.86 5.77
CA THR A 71 10.03 -4.15 6.37
C THR A 71 10.17 -2.74 5.80
N ASN A 72 10.05 -2.59 4.48
CA ASN A 72 10.14 -1.29 3.82
C ASN A 72 9.00 -0.35 4.24
N LEU A 73 7.78 -0.89 4.42
CA LEU A 73 6.63 -0.12 4.85
C LEU A 73 6.79 0.35 6.31
N GLU A 74 7.28 -0.51 7.20
CA GLU A 74 7.58 -0.13 8.59
C GLU A 74 8.63 0.98 8.65
N GLU A 75 9.70 0.88 7.85
CA GLU A 75 10.72 1.93 7.75
C GLU A 75 10.14 3.24 7.20
N ALA A 76 9.31 3.18 6.16
CA ALA A 76 8.65 4.34 5.59
C ALA A 76 7.70 5.02 6.61
N LYS A 77 6.96 4.22 7.39
CA LYS A 77 6.09 4.71 8.46
C LYS A 77 6.90 5.42 9.55
N LYS A 78 8.04 4.87 9.95
CA LYS A 78 8.94 5.52 10.90
C LYS A 78 9.46 6.85 10.37
N LYS A 79 9.96 6.88 9.13
CA LYS A 79 10.44 8.12 8.49
C LYS A 79 9.35 9.18 8.38
N LYS A 80 8.11 8.78 8.09
CA LYS A 80 6.94 9.68 8.08
C LYS A 80 6.72 10.30 9.47
N GLU A 81 6.73 9.48 10.52
CA GLU A 81 6.54 9.96 11.90
C GLU A 81 7.66 10.91 12.34
N ASP A 82 8.91 10.58 12.05
CA ASP A 82 10.07 11.43 12.35
C ASP A 82 9.95 12.79 11.63
N ALA A 83 9.64 12.78 10.33
CA ALA A 83 9.45 14.00 9.53
C ALA A 83 8.26 14.86 10.02
N LEU A 84 7.19 14.25 10.50
CA LEU A 84 6.04 14.95 11.07
C LEU A 84 6.43 15.65 12.37
N ASN A 85 7.19 14.96 13.24
CA ASN A 85 7.69 15.54 14.47
C ASN A 85 8.66 16.71 14.21
N ASP A 86 9.57 16.57 13.24
CA ASP A 86 10.46 17.65 12.81
C ASP A 86 9.68 18.86 12.25
N THR A 87 8.66 18.61 11.43
CA THR A 87 7.80 19.66 10.88
C THR A 87 7.09 20.41 12.01
N LYS A 88 6.52 19.68 12.97
CA LYS A 88 5.85 20.28 14.13
C LYS A 88 6.80 21.09 15.01
N ASP A 89 8.01 20.60 15.27
CA ASP A 89 9.03 21.36 15.99
C ASP A 89 9.40 22.65 15.23
N SER A 90 9.62 22.55 13.92
CA SER A 90 9.91 23.71 13.08
C SER A 90 8.77 24.74 13.08
N GLU A 91 7.51 24.29 13.01
CA GLU A 91 6.33 25.15 13.07
C GLU A 91 6.23 25.87 14.43
N THR A 92 6.50 25.17 15.54
CA THR A 92 6.48 25.78 16.87
C THR A 92 7.59 26.82 17.03
N LYS A 93 8.80 26.54 16.52
CA LYS A 93 9.91 27.50 16.48
C LYS A 93 9.58 28.71 15.61
N LEU A 94 8.96 28.49 14.45
CA LEU A 94 8.50 29.56 13.56
C LEU A 94 7.45 30.44 14.25
N LYS A 95 6.43 29.87 14.88
CA LYS A 95 5.42 30.61 15.66
C LYS A 95 6.04 31.42 16.79
N ALA A 96 7.01 30.86 17.51
CA ALA A 96 7.75 31.57 18.55
C ALA A 96 8.57 32.73 17.97
N SER A 97 9.24 32.51 16.83
CA SER A 97 10.02 33.54 16.13
C SER A 97 9.15 34.63 15.51
N GLN A 98 7.92 34.32 15.10
CA GLN A 98 6.98 35.29 14.53
C GLN A 98 6.63 36.38 15.54
N GLY A 99 6.43 36.05 16.81
CA GLY A 99 6.22 37.04 17.87
C GLY A 99 7.41 38.00 18.01
N VAL A 100 8.63 37.44 18.07
CA VAL A 100 9.87 38.23 18.15
C VAL A 100 10.06 39.10 16.90
N CYS A 101 9.76 38.57 15.71
CA CYS A 101 9.86 39.30 14.45
C CYS A 101 8.84 40.45 14.39
N ASN A 102 7.60 40.21 14.80
CA ASN A 102 6.55 41.23 14.85
C ASN A 102 6.95 42.38 15.78
N ASP A 103 7.43 42.06 16.99
CA ASP A 103 7.82 43.05 17.98
C ASP A 103 9.07 43.83 17.55
N THR A 104 10.07 43.12 17.02
CA THR A 104 11.31 43.73 16.50
C THR A 104 11.03 44.64 15.30
N MET A 105 10.18 44.19 14.37
CA MET A 105 9.81 44.97 13.19
C MET A 105 8.99 46.20 13.56
N MET A 106 8.05 46.08 14.50
CA MET A 106 7.32 47.24 15.02
C MET A 106 8.26 48.24 15.71
N ALA A 107 9.21 47.77 16.52
CA ALA A 107 10.20 48.65 17.17
C ALA A 107 11.05 49.40 16.15
N LEU A 108 11.61 48.69 15.15
CA LEU A 108 12.38 49.31 14.06
C LEU A 108 11.53 50.29 13.24
N TRP A 109 10.23 50.01 13.06
CA TRP A 109 9.33 50.92 12.37
C TRP A 109 9.11 52.22 13.14
N GLU A 110 8.85 52.14 14.45
CA GLU A 110 8.72 53.33 15.30
C GLU A 110 10.01 54.17 15.32
N GLU A 111 11.19 53.55 15.26
CA GLU A 111 12.48 54.24 15.10
C GLU A 111 12.65 54.88 13.71
N CYS A 112 12.12 54.25 12.66
CA CYS A 112 12.23 54.71 11.28
C CYS A 112 11.30 55.89 10.96
N LYS A 113 10.08 55.90 11.53
CA LYS A 113 9.08 56.98 11.33
C LYS A 113 9.64 58.40 11.44
N PRO A 114 10.35 58.80 12.52
CA PRO A 114 10.91 60.14 12.63
C PRO A 114 11.97 60.43 11.56
N CYS A 115 12.78 59.44 11.17
CA CYS A 115 13.76 59.56 10.09
C CYS A 115 13.09 59.80 8.72
N LEU A 116 12.05 59.02 8.41
CA LEU A 116 11.26 59.17 7.19
C LEU A 116 10.55 60.53 7.14
N LYS A 117 9.88 60.91 8.23
CA LYS A 117 9.25 62.23 8.39
C LYS A 117 10.27 63.33 8.15
N GLN A 118 11.42 63.30 8.82
CA GLN A 118 12.44 64.34 8.68
C GLN A 118 12.98 64.43 7.25
N THR A 119 13.24 63.29 6.61
CA THR A 119 13.77 63.24 5.24
C THR A 119 12.75 63.75 4.22
N CYS A 120 11.49 63.33 4.34
CA CYS A 120 10.37 63.81 3.54
C CYS A 120 10.19 65.32 3.70
N MET A 121 10.20 65.82 4.94
CA MET A 121 10.04 67.25 5.21
C MET A 121 11.22 68.09 4.70
N LYS A 122 12.45 67.59 4.80
CA LYS A 122 13.64 68.24 4.20
C LYS A 122 13.51 68.34 2.67
N PHE A 123 13.05 67.27 2.02
CA PHE A 123 12.82 67.27 0.58
C PHE A 123 11.70 68.25 0.19
N TYR A 124 10.56 68.18 0.88
CA TYR A 124 9.41 69.06 0.63
C TYR A 124 9.79 70.54 0.80
N ALA A 125 10.49 70.90 1.88
CA ALA A 125 10.96 72.27 2.10
C ALA A 125 11.88 72.76 0.96
N ARG A 126 12.78 71.90 0.48
CA ARG A 126 13.71 72.21 -0.61
C ARG A 126 12.99 72.40 -1.95
N VAL A 127 12.03 71.53 -2.28
CA VAL A 127 11.35 71.52 -3.59
C VAL A 127 10.23 72.55 -3.65
N CYS A 128 9.39 72.61 -2.61
CA CYS A 128 8.16 73.40 -2.62
C CYS A 128 8.34 74.83 -2.07
N ARG A 129 9.50 75.17 -1.48
CA ARG A 129 9.80 76.49 -0.88
C ARG A 129 8.69 77.01 0.07
N SER A 130 7.96 76.10 0.71
CA SER A 130 6.74 76.38 1.48
C SER A 130 6.93 76.06 2.97
N SER A 131 6.11 76.68 3.83
CA SER A 131 6.06 76.35 5.26
C SER A 131 5.61 74.91 5.47
N THR A 132 6.33 74.21 6.35
CA THR A 132 6.33 72.76 6.52
C THR A 132 5.25 72.22 7.46
N GLY A 133 4.47 73.09 8.12
CA GLY A 133 3.59 72.70 9.22
C GLY A 133 2.49 71.69 8.85
N LEU A 134 1.71 71.98 7.80
CA LEU A 134 0.55 71.16 7.44
C LEU A 134 0.95 69.79 6.85
N VAL A 135 1.98 69.80 6.00
CA VAL A 135 2.49 68.58 5.34
C VAL A 135 3.20 67.67 6.34
N GLY A 136 3.85 68.24 7.35
CA GLY A 136 4.47 67.46 8.42
C GLY A 136 3.47 66.60 9.21
N HIS A 137 2.28 67.15 9.49
CA HIS A 137 1.21 66.41 10.14
C HIS A 137 0.62 65.32 9.24
N GLN A 138 0.39 65.61 7.95
CA GLN A 138 -0.13 64.63 6.99
C GLN A 138 0.84 63.44 6.80
N VAL A 139 2.15 63.72 6.74
CA VAL A 139 3.18 62.67 6.63
C VAL A 139 3.25 61.82 7.90
N GLU A 140 3.16 62.44 9.08
CA GLU A 140 3.13 61.73 10.36
C GLU A 140 1.89 60.84 10.49
N GLU A 141 0.72 61.35 10.12
CA GLU A 141 -0.53 60.61 10.16
C GLU A 141 -0.52 59.43 9.17
N PHE A 142 0.03 59.63 7.97
CA PHE A 142 0.25 58.55 7.00
C PHE A 142 1.17 57.46 7.56
N LEU A 143 2.32 57.83 8.15
CA LEU A 143 3.26 56.88 8.73
C LEU A 143 2.67 56.10 9.91
N ASN A 144 1.78 56.73 10.68
CA ASN A 144 1.07 56.09 11.79
C ASN A 144 -0.03 55.12 11.33
N GLN A 145 -0.69 55.41 10.21
CA GLN A 145 -1.69 54.51 9.61
C GLN A 145 -1.03 53.37 8.82
N SER A 146 0.21 53.55 8.37
CA SER A 146 0.94 52.52 7.62
C SER A 146 1.54 51.45 8.54
N SER A 147 1.46 50.20 8.09
CA SER A 147 1.99 49.04 8.82
C SER A 147 3.36 48.62 8.28
N PRO A 148 4.30 48.19 9.15
CA PRO A 148 5.58 47.63 8.72
C PRO A 148 5.44 46.40 7.82
N PHE A 149 4.33 45.66 7.92
CA PHE A 149 4.08 44.43 7.15
C PHE A 149 3.65 44.67 5.69
N TYR A 150 3.32 45.92 5.33
CA TYR A 150 3.06 46.27 3.93
C TYR A 150 4.36 46.48 3.12
N PHE A 151 5.52 46.37 3.76
CA PHE A 151 6.80 46.42 3.08
C PHE A 151 7.24 45.03 2.61
N TRP A 152 7.71 45.00 1.37
CA TRP A 152 8.26 43.83 0.69
C TRP A 152 9.43 43.25 1.49
N ILE A 153 9.39 41.96 1.79
CA ILE A 153 10.55 41.23 2.31
C ILE A 153 11.21 40.56 1.10
N ASN A 154 12.45 40.92 0.79
CA ASN A 154 13.22 40.36 -0.33
C ASN A 154 12.53 40.41 -1.71
N GLY A 155 11.58 41.33 -1.92
CA GLY A 155 10.87 41.47 -3.20
C GLY A 155 9.57 40.70 -3.33
N ASP A 156 9.10 40.02 -2.26
CA ASP A 156 7.79 39.35 -2.22
C ASP A 156 6.84 39.99 -1.19
N ARG A 157 5.54 39.92 -1.48
CA ARG A 157 4.45 40.41 -0.61
C ARG A 157 4.11 39.33 0.42
N ILE A 158 3.96 39.71 1.70
CA ILE A 158 3.67 38.79 2.81
C ILE A 158 2.39 37.96 2.57
N ASP A 159 1.37 38.54 1.94
CA ASP A 159 0.14 37.82 1.58
C ASP A 159 0.37 36.63 0.64
N SER A 160 1.39 36.71 -0.24
CA SER A 160 1.77 35.62 -1.14
C SER A 160 2.45 34.47 -0.39
N LEU A 161 3.21 34.76 0.67
CA LEU A 161 3.81 33.73 1.54
C LEU A 161 2.74 32.98 2.34
N LEU A 162 1.71 33.70 2.80
CA LEU A 162 0.60 33.12 3.56
C LEU A 162 -0.27 32.18 2.70
N GLU A 163 -0.48 32.53 1.44
CA GLU A 163 -1.19 31.67 0.48
C GLU A 163 -0.38 30.41 0.14
N SER A 164 0.95 30.53 0.00
CA SER A 164 1.84 29.37 -0.21
C SER A 164 1.81 28.38 0.96
N ASP A 165 1.74 28.88 2.19
CA ASP A 165 1.64 28.06 3.40
C ASP A 165 0.32 27.25 3.44
N ARG A 166 -0.81 27.88 3.06
CA ARG A 166 -2.10 27.17 2.93
C ARG A 166 -2.05 26.06 1.87
N GLN A 167 -1.45 26.35 0.71
CA GLN A 167 -1.32 25.37 -0.36
C GLN A 167 -0.43 24.19 0.04
N GLN A 168 0.68 24.48 0.74
CA GLN A 168 1.59 23.46 1.25
C GLN A 168 0.91 22.57 2.29
N THR A 169 0.14 23.15 3.22
CA THR A 169 -0.63 22.42 4.22
C THR A 169 -1.63 21.46 3.57
N HIS A 170 -2.39 21.94 2.58
CA HIS A 170 -3.36 21.10 1.87
C HIS A 170 -2.66 19.96 1.10
N ALA A 171 -1.52 20.21 0.49
CA ALA A 171 -0.75 19.16 -0.20
C ALA A 171 -0.26 18.07 0.77
N LEU A 172 0.18 18.46 1.97
CA LEU A 172 0.59 17.52 3.02
C LEU A 172 -0.57 16.66 3.52
N ASP A 173 -1.75 17.25 3.71
CA ASP A 173 -2.96 16.54 4.15
C ASP A 173 -3.38 15.46 3.15
N VAL A 174 -3.41 15.80 1.85
CA VAL A 174 -3.68 14.83 0.77
C VAL A 174 -2.65 13.71 0.73
N MET A 175 -1.37 14.04 0.93
CA MET A 175 -0.31 13.03 0.99
C MET A 175 -0.47 12.11 2.22
N GLN A 176 -0.81 12.66 3.38
CA GLN A 176 -1.05 11.93 4.63
C GLN A 176 -2.15 10.89 4.43
N ASP A 177 -3.30 11.31 3.91
CA ASP A 177 -4.45 10.44 3.62
C ASP A 177 -4.10 9.30 2.66
N SER A 178 -3.32 9.61 1.62
CA SER A 178 -2.89 8.61 0.63
C SER A 178 -2.01 7.53 1.27
N PHE A 179 -1.13 7.93 2.18
CA PHE A 179 -0.24 7.02 2.90
C PHE A 179 -1.04 6.15 3.88
N ASP A 180 -1.97 6.73 4.62
CA ASP A 180 -2.76 6.00 5.62
C ASP A 180 -3.67 4.96 4.95
N ARG A 181 -4.25 5.30 3.78
CA ARG A 181 -4.97 4.33 2.94
C ARG A 181 -4.07 3.19 2.48
N ALA A 182 -2.87 3.50 1.97
CA ALA A 182 -1.94 2.48 1.50
C ALA A 182 -1.49 1.56 2.64
N SER A 183 -1.19 2.12 3.82
CA SER A 183 -0.83 1.35 5.01
C SER A 183 -1.96 0.41 5.43
N SER A 184 -3.21 0.88 5.45
CA SER A 184 -4.37 0.06 5.82
C SER A 184 -4.57 -1.13 4.88
N ILE A 185 -4.47 -0.89 3.57
CA ILE A 185 -4.59 -1.96 2.56
C ILE A 185 -3.48 -2.99 2.74
N MET A 186 -2.27 -2.54 3.02
CA MET A 186 -1.12 -3.42 3.23
C MET A 186 -1.29 -4.27 4.48
N ASP A 187 -1.75 -3.69 5.59
CA ASP A 187 -2.04 -4.42 6.81
C ASP A 187 -3.10 -5.51 6.57
N GLU A 188 -4.15 -5.22 5.81
CA GLU A 188 -5.18 -6.21 5.44
C GLU A 188 -4.62 -7.35 4.58
N LEU A 189 -3.90 -7.02 3.50
CA LEU A 189 -3.28 -8.02 2.62
C LEU A 189 -2.28 -8.92 3.37
N PHE A 190 -1.63 -8.37 4.40
CA PHE A 190 -0.63 -9.08 5.18
C PHE A 190 -1.15 -9.78 6.44
N GLN A 191 -2.40 -9.57 6.83
CA GLN A 191 -3.06 -10.42 7.83
C GLN A 191 -3.70 -11.66 7.22
N ASP A 192 -3.89 -11.69 5.89
CA ASP A 192 -4.58 -12.79 5.26
C ASP A 192 -3.78 -14.10 5.36
N ARG A 193 -4.43 -15.13 5.92
CA ARG A 193 -3.84 -16.37 6.48
C ARG A 193 -3.33 -17.37 5.44
N PHE A 194 -3.18 -16.96 4.19
CA PHE A 194 -2.84 -17.87 3.09
C PHE A 194 -1.43 -18.49 3.20
N PHE A 195 -0.52 -17.90 4.00
CA PHE A 195 0.90 -18.28 4.02
C PHE A 195 1.50 -18.59 5.40
N THR A 196 0.73 -18.50 6.49
CA THR A 196 1.21 -18.92 7.83
C THR A 196 1.21 -20.43 8.04
N ARG A 197 0.78 -21.21 7.04
CA ARG A 197 0.93 -22.66 7.06
C ARG A 197 2.36 -22.99 6.67
N GLU A 198 3.21 -23.21 7.68
CA GLU A 198 4.38 -24.08 7.53
C GLU A 198 3.95 -25.31 6.71
N PRO A 199 4.73 -25.76 5.72
CA PRO A 199 4.39 -26.96 4.96
C PRO A 199 4.20 -28.09 5.98
N GLN A 200 2.95 -28.47 6.25
CA GLN A 200 2.72 -29.67 7.03
C GLN A 200 3.36 -30.79 6.23
N ASP A 201 4.23 -31.53 6.91
CA ASP A 201 4.93 -32.68 6.35
C ASP A 201 3.99 -33.49 5.46
N PRO A 202 4.44 -33.93 4.27
CA PRO A 202 3.57 -34.68 3.37
C PRO A 202 3.06 -35.89 4.15
N PHE A 203 1.74 -35.93 4.37
CA PHE A 203 1.05 -37.07 4.95
C PHE A 203 1.59 -38.35 4.32
N HIS A 204 2.19 -39.21 5.15
CA HIS A 204 2.53 -40.58 4.78
C HIS A 204 1.25 -41.30 4.37
N PHE A 205 0.93 -41.28 3.07
CA PHE A 205 -0.04 -42.17 2.49
C PHE A 205 0.59 -43.58 2.45
N SER A 206 0.23 -44.42 3.42
CA SER A 206 0.49 -45.85 3.35
C SER A 206 -0.48 -46.46 2.32
N PRO A 207 -0.02 -47.06 1.22
CA PRO A 207 -0.91 -47.57 0.17
C PRO A 207 -1.55 -48.91 0.52
N PHE A 208 -1.32 -49.47 1.71
CA PHE A 208 -1.87 -50.76 2.12
C PHE A 208 -2.39 -50.71 3.55
N SER A 209 -3.58 -50.15 3.76
CA SER A 209 -4.41 -50.51 4.90
C SER A 209 -5.21 -51.76 4.53
N SER A 210 -4.69 -52.89 4.96
CA SER A 210 -5.26 -54.23 4.88
C SER A 210 -6.78 -54.24 5.08
N PHE A 211 -7.50 -54.87 4.15
CA PHE A 211 -8.86 -55.33 4.35
C PHE A 211 -8.89 -56.27 5.56
N GLN A 212 -9.28 -55.76 6.73
CA GLN A 212 -9.69 -56.59 7.85
C GLN A 212 -11.02 -57.25 7.49
N ARG A 213 -10.92 -58.46 6.94
CA ARG A 213 -11.99 -59.45 6.90
C ARG A 213 -12.35 -59.77 8.36
N ARG A 214 -13.52 -59.34 8.83
CA ARG A 214 -14.05 -59.77 10.14
C ARG A 214 -14.70 -61.17 10.02
N PRO A 215 -14.62 -62.00 11.07
CA PRO A 215 -15.34 -63.26 11.15
C PRO A 215 -16.86 -63.07 11.22
#